data_AF-A0A943UI33-F1
#
_entry.id   AF-A0A943UI33-F1
#
_cell.length_a   1.000
_cell.length_b   1.000
_cell.length_c   1.000
_cell.angle_alpha   90.00
_cell.angle_beta   90.00
_cell.angle_gamma   90.00
#
_symmetry.space_group_name_H-M   'P 1'
#
loop_
_entity.id
_entity.type
_entity.pdbx_description
1 polymer ?
#
loop_
_entity_poly.entity_id
_entity_poly.type
_entity_poly.pdbx_seq_one_letter_code
_entity_poly.pdbx_strand_id
1 'polypeptide(L)'
;MNTETILTRVNAVMAYCDNAPMAGAMLKDLAADLSADIRVQCAKRQGVGNAAKTLTAILNAQKKRDTRTALHYAWLDDAGRQCVCDGFQAYRLREPLPLEPRPADAQTPLDLAKVFPCDLNDRHAFALPTAADVRAHIKTERAKNGRKAIVLWDFGDDMPAVNAQYLLNALTVLPSASQVYMADGAARYVSPLYIQSGDGEALILPVLTDAKKAAKCAAQEAERAAETSEERAAGERAEQRKQAARSLSHLLSEYDQCASIGRDYAMHANEFAAMSYYAAQLQALSA
;
A
#
# COMPACT_ATOMS: atom_id res chain seq x y z
N MET A 1 33.84 -10.04 -30.85
CA MET A 1 32.65 -9.40 -31.44
C MET A 1 31.59 -9.32 -30.35
N ASN A 2 31.05 -8.14 -30.04
CA ASN A 2 30.10 -7.95 -28.94
C ASN A 2 28.68 -8.40 -29.38
N THR A 3 27.84 -8.90 -28.46
CA THR A 3 26.45 -9.35 -28.70
C THR A 3 25.63 -8.29 -29.44
N GLU A 4 25.84 -7.02 -29.10
CA GLU A 4 25.24 -5.86 -29.77
C GLU A 4 25.57 -5.78 -31.26
N THR A 5 26.85 -5.98 -31.62
CA THR A 5 27.28 -6.00 -33.03
C THR A 5 26.66 -7.16 -33.81
N ILE A 6 26.45 -8.31 -33.15
CA ILE A 6 25.79 -9.46 -33.76
C ILE A 6 24.31 -9.15 -34.01
N LEU A 7 23.59 -8.61 -33.01
CA LEU A 7 22.19 -8.24 -33.13
C LEU A 7 21.93 -7.24 -34.26
N THR A 8 22.77 -6.21 -34.37
CA THR A 8 22.66 -5.22 -35.46
C THR A 8 22.78 -5.86 -36.83
N ARG A 9 23.69 -6.83 -37.00
CA ARG A 9 23.85 -7.57 -38.26
C ARG A 9 22.66 -8.48 -38.53
N VAL A 10 22.13 -9.17 -37.52
CA VAL A 10 20.94 -10.03 -37.66
C VAL A 10 19.73 -9.21 -38.08
N ASN A 11 19.48 -8.06 -37.45
CA ASN A 11 18.39 -7.16 -37.81
C ASN A 11 18.55 -6.61 -39.25
N ALA A 12 19.78 -6.31 -39.67
CA ALA A 12 20.05 -5.91 -41.05
C ALA A 12 19.71 -7.04 -42.04
N VAL A 13 20.10 -8.29 -41.75
CA VAL A 13 19.79 -9.45 -42.61
C VAL A 13 18.28 -9.74 -42.63
N MET A 14 17.58 -9.62 -41.50
CA MET A 14 16.13 -9.77 -41.44
C MET A 14 15.41 -8.83 -42.42
N ALA A 15 15.87 -7.58 -42.56
CA ALA A 15 15.30 -6.61 -43.49
C ALA A 15 15.49 -6.99 -44.97
N TYR A 16 16.40 -7.91 -45.30
CA TYR A 16 16.59 -8.43 -46.67
C TYR A 16 15.89 -9.78 -46.93
N CYS A 17 15.42 -10.47 -45.89
CA CYS A 17 14.94 -11.86 -45.97
C CYS A 17 13.44 -12.03 -46.26
N ASP A 18 12.76 -11.02 -46.83
CA ASP A 18 11.30 -11.04 -47.08
C ASP A 18 10.82 -12.23 -47.95
N ASN A 19 11.71 -12.86 -48.72
CA ASN A 19 11.39 -13.98 -49.63
C ASN A 19 11.59 -15.39 -49.03
N ALA A 20 11.98 -15.52 -47.75
CA ALA A 20 12.23 -16.82 -47.11
C ALA A 20 11.63 -16.89 -45.69
N PRO A 21 10.33 -17.25 -45.55
CA PRO A 21 9.60 -17.11 -44.29
C PRO A 21 10.19 -17.92 -43.12
N MET A 22 10.76 -19.10 -43.36
CA MET A 22 11.43 -19.91 -42.33
C MET A 22 12.75 -19.27 -41.85
N ALA A 23 13.55 -18.72 -42.78
CA ALA A 23 14.78 -18.01 -42.42
C ALA A 23 14.47 -16.71 -41.66
N GLY A 24 13.43 -15.99 -42.07
CA GLY A 24 12.93 -14.81 -41.37
C GLY A 24 12.47 -15.12 -39.93
N ALA A 25 11.81 -16.25 -39.69
CA ALA A 25 11.40 -16.67 -38.36
C ALA A 25 12.62 -17.01 -37.47
N MET A 26 13.56 -17.83 -37.96
CA MET A 26 14.77 -18.19 -37.20
C MET A 26 15.64 -16.97 -36.86
N LEU A 27 15.75 -16.01 -37.78
CA LEU A 27 16.50 -14.77 -37.53
C LEU A 27 15.79 -13.88 -36.49
N LYS A 28 14.46 -13.83 -36.48
CA LYS A 28 13.69 -13.13 -35.45
C LYS A 28 13.92 -13.74 -34.06
N ASP A 29 13.90 -15.06 -33.96
CA ASP A 29 14.18 -15.76 -32.71
C ASP A 29 15.61 -15.47 -32.22
N LEU A 30 16.59 -15.53 -33.13
CA LEU A 30 17.99 -15.18 -32.81
C LEU A 30 18.14 -13.72 -32.37
N ALA A 31 17.44 -12.78 -33.02
CA ALA A 31 17.45 -11.37 -32.63
C ALA A 31 16.83 -11.17 -31.23
N ALA A 32 15.77 -11.90 -30.91
CA ALA A 32 15.15 -11.88 -29.59
C ALA A 32 16.10 -12.40 -28.51
N ASP A 33 16.78 -13.52 -28.76
CA ASP A 33 17.78 -14.11 -27.85
C ASP A 33 18.96 -13.17 -27.59
N LEU A 34 19.52 -12.58 -28.66
CA LEU A 34 20.61 -11.61 -28.55
C LEU A 34 20.17 -10.36 -27.78
N SER A 35 18.96 -9.87 -28.03
CA SER A 35 18.40 -8.73 -27.29
C SER A 35 18.24 -9.04 -25.81
N ALA A 36 17.82 -10.26 -25.46
CA ALA A 36 17.71 -10.71 -24.08
C ALA A 36 19.09 -10.79 -23.41
N ASP A 37 20.10 -11.30 -24.10
CA ASP A 37 21.48 -11.37 -23.59
C ASP A 37 22.05 -9.96 -23.34
N ILE A 38 21.87 -9.01 -24.28
CA ILE A 38 22.30 -7.61 -24.09
C ILE A 38 21.66 -7.01 -22.84
N ARG A 39 20.35 -7.20 -22.64
CA ARG A 39 19.65 -6.70 -21.45
C ARG A 39 20.24 -7.25 -20.15
N VAL A 40 20.52 -8.56 -20.12
CA VAL A 40 21.16 -9.22 -18.96
C VAL A 40 22.56 -8.64 -18.71
N GLN A 41 23.36 -8.44 -19.76
CA GLN A 41 24.69 -7.85 -19.65
C GLN A 41 24.62 -6.39 -19.14
N CYS A 42 23.71 -5.58 -19.67
CA CYS A 42 23.47 -4.21 -19.21
C CYS A 42 23.07 -4.17 -17.73
N ALA A 43 22.10 -4.99 -17.32
CA ALA A 43 21.65 -5.05 -15.93
C ALA A 43 22.78 -5.48 -14.98
N LYS A 44 23.62 -6.43 -15.40
CA LYS A 44 24.78 -6.87 -14.62
C LYS A 44 25.81 -5.74 -14.46
N ARG A 45 26.09 -4.99 -15.52
CA ARG A 45 27.02 -3.84 -15.49
C ARG A 45 26.52 -2.71 -14.57
N GLN A 46 25.21 -2.51 -14.51
CA GLN A 46 24.55 -1.52 -13.64
C GLN A 46 24.35 -2.00 -12.19
N GLY A 47 24.71 -3.24 -11.84
CA GLY A 47 24.49 -3.79 -10.49
C GLY A 47 23.04 -4.19 -10.18
N VAL A 48 22.11 -4.02 -11.13
CA VAL A 48 20.66 -4.25 -10.98
C VAL A 48 20.19 -5.61 -11.55
N GLY A 49 21.13 -6.52 -11.83
CA GLY A 49 20.86 -7.82 -12.46
C GLY A 49 19.81 -8.67 -11.73
N ASN A 50 19.80 -8.66 -10.40
CA ASN A 50 18.81 -9.42 -9.62
C ASN A 50 17.40 -8.83 -9.73
N ALA A 51 17.27 -7.50 -9.68
CA ALA A 51 15.99 -6.80 -9.85
C ALA A 51 15.44 -7.04 -11.26
N ALA A 52 16.25 -6.84 -12.30
CA ALA A 52 15.85 -7.05 -13.68
C ALA A 52 15.43 -8.51 -13.95
N LYS A 53 16.17 -9.49 -13.41
CA LYS A 53 15.82 -10.90 -13.50
C LYS A 53 14.49 -11.22 -12.80
N THR A 54 14.26 -10.63 -11.63
CA THR A 54 13.03 -10.82 -10.85
C THR A 54 11.82 -10.29 -11.61
N LEU A 55 11.88 -9.05 -12.10
CA LEU A 55 10.78 -8.45 -12.86
C LEU A 55 10.54 -9.17 -14.19
N THR A 56 11.60 -9.59 -14.89
CA THR A 56 11.48 -10.41 -16.10
C THR A 56 10.76 -11.73 -15.82
N ALA A 57 11.06 -12.38 -14.69
CA ALA A 57 10.38 -13.62 -14.30
C ALA A 57 8.88 -13.39 -14.00
N ILE A 58 8.53 -12.26 -13.39
CA ILE A 58 7.13 -11.86 -13.15
C ILE A 58 6.40 -11.66 -14.47
N LEU A 59 6.96 -10.87 -15.39
CA LEU A 59 6.37 -10.60 -16.70
C LEU A 59 6.20 -11.88 -17.53
N ASN A 60 7.22 -12.76 -17.53
CA ASN A 60 7.14 -14.06 -18.21
C ASN A 60 6.09 -14.99 -17.59
N ALA A 61 5.86 -14.92 -16.28
CA ALA A 61 4.79 -15.67 -15.64
C ALA A 61 3.41 -15.17 -16.09
N GLN A 62 3.24 -13.86 -16.29
CA GLN A 62 1.99 -13.30 -16.84
C GLN A 62 1.77 -13.72 -18.28
N LYS A 63 2.80 -13.61 -19.14
CA LYS A 63 2.75 -14.11 -20.53
C LYS A 63 2.34 -15.58 -20.62
N LYS A 64 2.84 -16.43 -19.72
CA LYS A 64 2.51 -17.87 -19.68
C LYS A 64 1.08 -18.15 -19.21
N ARG A 65 0.50 -17.29 -18.38
CA ARG A 65 -0.88 -17.45 -17.90
C ARG A 65 -1.89 -16.94 -18.92
N ASP A 66 -1.43 -16.24 -19.96
CA ASP A 66 -2.25 -15.63 -21.03
C ASP A 66 -3.45 -14.85 -20.47
N THR A 67 -3.19 -14.05 -19.44
CA THR A 67 -4.23 -13.32 -18.71
C THR A 67 -4.62 -12.05 -19.46
N ARG A 68 -3.83 -11.00 -19.26
CA ARG A 68 -4.09 -9.67 -19.79
C ARG A 68 -2.80 -9.13 -20.36
N THR A 69 -2.77 -8.91 -21.68
CA THR A 69 -1.58 -8.39 -22.38
C THR A 69 -1.09 -7.07 -21.81
N ALA A 70 -1.98 -6.31 -21.14
CA ALA A 70 -1.64 -5.12 -20.37
C ALA A 70 -0.50 -5.35 -19.35
N LEU A 71 -0.41 -6.54 -18.74
CA LEU A 71 0.53 -6.92 -17.68
C LEU A 71 1.76 -7.70 -18.20
N HIS A 72 1.84 -7.98 -19.50
CA HIS A 72 2.92 -8.79 -20.08
C HIS A 72 4.25 -8.04 -20.18
N TYR A 73 4.21 -6.70 -20.05
CA TYR A 73 5.35 -5.82 -20.26
C TYR A 73 5.38 -4.73 -19.20
N ALA A 74 6.58 -4.24 -18.90
CA ALA A 74 6.73 -2.99 -18.16
C ALA A 74 6.20 -1.81 -19.00
N TRP A 75 5.81 -0.73 -18.34
CA TRP A 75 5.41 0.52 -18.99
C TRP A 75 5.98 1.71 -18.24
N LEU A 76 5.92 2.90 -18.82
CA LEU A 76 6.26 4.14 -18.12
C LEU A 76 4.96 4.81 -17.66
N ASP A 77 4.94 5.32 -16.45
CA ASP A 77 3.87 6.23 -16.00
C ASP A 77 4.05 7.64 -16.57
N ASP A 78 3.11 8.53 -16.29
CA ASP A 78 3.16 9.93 -16.75
C ASP A 78 4.39 10.72 -16.24
N ALA A 79 5.02 10.23 -15.16
CA ALA A 79 6.24 10.79 -14.60
C ALA A 79 7.52 10.14 -15.16
N GLY A 80 7.40 9.23 -16.13
CA GLY A 80 8.53 8.52 -16.74
C GLY A 80 9.11 7.39 -15.88
N ARG A 81 8.43 6.97 -14.80
CA ARG A 81 8.87 5.88 -13.92
C ARG A 81 8.44 4.54 -14.48
N GLN A 82 9.35 3.56 -14.42
CA GLN A 82 9.07 2.23 -14.96
C GLN A 82 8.20 1.42 -14.00
N CYS A 83 7.06 0.96 -14.52
CA CYS A 83 6.01 0.26 -13.78
C CYS A 83 5.94 -1.21 -14.19
N VAL A 84 5.72 -2.09 -13.21
CA VAL A 84 5.48 -3.53 -13.40
C VAL A 84 4.36 -3.98 -12.45
N CYS A 85 3.44 -4.81 -12.91
CA CYS A 85 2.36 -5.35 -12.07
C CYS A 85 1.99 -6.76 -12.53
N ASP A 86 1.58 -7.61 -11.58
CA ASP A 86 1.16 -8.99 -11.84
C ASP A 86 -0.28 -9.29 -11.36
N GLY A 87 -0.97 -8.26 -10.87
CA GLY A 87 -2.29 -8.31 -10.25
C GLY A 87 -2.28 -8.45 -8.72
N PHE A 88 -1.18 -8.94 -8.13
CA PHE A 88 -1.04 -9.14 -6.68
C PHE A 88 0.14 -8.38 -6.07
N GLN A 89 1.15 -8.06 -6.88
CA GLN A 89 2.25 -7.18 -6.53
C GLN A 89 2.45 -6.16 -7.67
N ALA A 90 2.88 -4.95 -7.29
CA ALA A 90 3.20 -3.89 -8.23
C ALA A 90 4.48 -3.16 -7.83
N TYR A 91 5.16 -2.60 -8.81
CA TYR A 91 6.41 -1.85 -8.67
C TYR A 91 6.35 -0.58 -9.49
N ARG A 92 6.88 0.50 -8.93
CA ARG A 92 7.11 1.78 -9.61
C ARG A 92 8.55 2.21 -9.32
N LEU A 93 9.44 1.94 -10.27
CA LEU A 93 10.87 2.16 -10.13
C LEU A 93 11.24 3.60 -10.44
N ARG A 94 12.16 4.16 -9.65
CA ARG A 94 12.73 5.49 -9.92
C ARG A 94 13.65 5.46 -11.13
N GLU A 95 14.54 4.47 -11.19
CA GLU A 95 15.43 4.24 -12.33
C GLU A 95 14.93 3.07 -13.18
N PRO A 96 14.72 3.26 -14.50
CA PRO A 96 14.29 2.19 -15.38
C PRO A 96 15.32 1.07 -15.50
N LEU A 97 14.85 -0.18 -15.47
CA LEU A 97 15.66 -1.36 -15.73
C LEU A 97 15.59 -1.74 -17.22
N PRO A 98 16.63 -2.41 -17.75
CA PRO A 98 16.67 -2.87 -19.14
C PRO A 98 15.77 -4.09 -19.34
N LEU A 99 14.45 -3.88 -19.30
CA LEU A 99 13.42 -4.89 -19.52
C LEU A 99 13.04 -4.97 -21.01
N GLU A 100 12.28 -6.00 -21.36
CA GLU A 100 11.73 -6.12 -22.71
C GLU A 100 10.78 -4.94 -23.01
N PRO A 101 10.94 -4.25 -24.15
CA PRO A 101 10.10 -3.12 -24.49
C PRO A 101 8.66 -3.58 -24.73
N ARG A 102 7.71 -2.71 -24.39
CA ARG A 102 6.29 -2.94 -24.61
C ARG A 102 5.95 -2.77 -26.11
N PRO A 103 5.28 -3.75 -26.74
CA PRO A 103 4.73 -3.61 -28.09
C PRO A 103 3.65 -2.53 -28.17
N ALA A 104 3.54 -1.85 -29.31
CA ALA A 104 2.58 -0.76 -29.52
C ALA A 104 1.11 -1.23 -29.51
N ASP A 105 0.87 -2.49 -29.83
CA ASP A 105 -0.44 -3.15 -29.86
C ASP A 105 -0.87 -3.74 -28.49
N ALA A 106 -0.01 -3.64 -27.46
CA ALA A 106 -0.37 -4.07 -26.12
C ALA A 106 -1.49 -3.19 -25.54
N GLN A 107 -2.47 -3.82 -24.87
CA GLN A 107 -3.61 -3.13 -24.22
C GLN A 107 -3.17 -1.98 -23.31
N THR A 108 -4.04 -1.01 -23.03
CA THR A 108 -3.73 0.09 -22.10
C THR A 108 -3.30 -0.45 -20.72
N PRO A 109 -2.16 0.02 -20.17
CA PRO A 109 -1.66 -0.42 -18.87
C PRO A 109 -2.53 0.11 -17.71
N LEU A 110 -2.31 -0.45 -16.51
CA LEU A 110 -2.95 0.04 -15.29
C LEU A 110 -2.31 1.37 -14.85
N ASP A 111 -3.16 2.30 -14.43
CA ASP A 111 -2.71 3.56 -13.83
C ASP A 111 -2.33 3.33 -12.36
N LEU A 112 -1.04 3.10 -12.11
CA LEU A 112 -0.52 2.89 -10.76
C LEU A 112 -0.51 4.16 -9.91
N ALA A 113 -0.65 5.35 -10.51
CA ALA A 113 -0.75 6.59 -9.72
C ALA A 113 -2.05 6.63 -8.89
N LYS A 114 -3.09 5.91 -9.30
CA LYS A 114 -4.32 5.72 -8.53
C LYS A 114 -4.24 4.64 -7.46
N VAL A 115 -3.20 3.82 -7.49
CA VAL A 115 -3.05 2.65 -6.59
C VAL A 115 -2.05 2.97 -5.47
N PHE A 116 -0.94 3.64 -5.81
CA PHE A 116 0.01 4.15 -4.83
C PHE A 116 -0.52 5.47 -4.24
N PRO A 117 -0.69 5.57 -2.91
CA PRO A 117 -1.11 6.81 -2.29
C PRO A 117 -0.02 7.87 -2.43
N CYS A 118 -0.42 9.13 -2.39
CA CYS A 118 0.50 10.26 -2.46
C CYS A 118 1.36 10.39 -1.19
N ASP A 119 0.81 10.00 -0.04
CA ASP A 119 1.49 9.96 1.25
C ASP A 119 1.17 8.67 2.03
N LEU A 120 1.97 8.39 3.05
CA LEU A 120 1.82 7.23 3.94
C LEU A 120 1.77 7.67 5.41
N ASN A 121 1.50 8.95 5.68
CA ASN A 121 1.57 9.51 7.04
C ASN A 121 0.53 8.89 7.99
N ASP A 122 -0.65 8.56 7.47
CA ASP A 122 -1.75 7.94 8.23
C ASP A 122 -1.66 6.40 8.27
N ARG A 123 -0.47 5.84 8.04
CA ARG A 123 -0.25 4.40 7.98
C ARG A 123 0.75 3.95 9.02
N HIS A 124 0.47 2.79 9.60
CA HIS A 124 1.38 2.15 10.51
C HIS A 124 2.60 1.61 9.76
N ALA A 125 3.79 2.09 10.14
CA ALA A 125 5.06 1.66 9.58
C ALA A 125 5.74 0.62 10.49
N PHE A 126 6.26 -0.44 9.88
CA PHE A 126 7.01 -1.47 10.60
C PHE A 126 8.19 -1.98 9.77
N ALA A 127 9.16 -2.61 10.45
CA ALA A 127 10.40 -3.05 9.84
C ALA A 127 10.18 -4.23 8.88
N LEU A 128 10.84 -4.19 7.72
CA LEU A 128 10.88 -5.31 6.79
C LEU A 128 11.87 -6.39 7.26
N PRO A 129 11.56 -7.68 7.07
CA PRO A 129 12.50 -8.76 7.28
C PRO A 129 13.60 -8.73 6.23
N THR A 130 14.73 -9.38 6.52
CA THR A 130 15.80 -9.45 5.52
C THR A 130 15.44 -10.42 4.39
N ALA A 131 15.98 -10.17 3.19
CA ALA A 131 15.81 -11.08 2.06
C ALA A 131 16.41 -12.48 2.32
N ALA A 132 17.33 -12.61 3.28
CA ALA A 132 17.90 -13.89 3.69
C ALA A 132 16.89 -14.69 4.53
N ASP A 133 16.21 -14.04 5.48
CA ASP A 133 15.21 -14.67 6.36
C ASP A 133 14.02 -15.17 5.56
N VAL A 134 13.50 -14.33 4.66
CA VAL A 134 12.37 -14.72 3.80
C VAL A 134 12.76 -15.89 2.88
N ARG A 135 13.99 -15.91 2.37
CA ARG A 135 14.51 -17.05 1.58
C ARG A 135 14.63 -18.32 2.40
N ALA A 136 15.13 -18.23 3.63
CA ALA A 136 15.26 -19.36 4.53
C ALA A 136 13.88 -19.94 4.85
N HIS A 137 12.91 -19.08 5.19
CA HIS A 137 11.52 -19.48 5.45
C HIS A 137 10.89 -20.21 4.27
N ILE A 138 10.98 -19.65 3.05
CA ILE A 138 10.45 -20.30 1.84
C ILE A 138 11.05 -21.70 1.64
N LYS A 139 12.36 -21.85 1.85
CA LYS A 139 13.04 -23.15 1.70
C LYS A 139 12.55 -24.15 2.73
N THR A 140 12.49 -23.75 4.00
CA THR A 140 12.03 -24.60 5.11
C THR A 140 10.59 -25.05 4.91
N GLU A 141 9.68 -24.15 4.56
CA GLU A 141 8.27 -24.48 4.36
C GLU A 141 8.03 -25.34 3.11
N ARG A 142 8.76 -25.11 2.02
CA ARG A 142 8.70 -26.00 0.84
C ARG A 142 9.31 -27.37 1.10
N ALA A 143 10.28 -27.48 2.00
CA ALA A 143 10.82 -28.78 2.40
C ALA A 143 9.78 -29.60 3.17
N LYS A 144 8.95 -28.96 4.00
CA LYS A 144 7.87 -29.60 4.76
C LYS A 144 6.64 -29.91 3.90
N ASN A 145 6.16 -28.91 3.15
CA ASN A 145 4.84 -28.93 2.50
C ASN A 145 4.92 -29.24 0.98
N GLY A 146 6.13 -29.45 0.47
CA GLY A 146 6.39 -29.76 -0.93
C GLY A 146 6.84 -28.56 -1.77
N ARG A 147 7.57 -28.85 -2.86
CA ARG A 147 8.26 -27.85 -3.70
C ARG A 147 7.34 -26.78 -4.29
N LYS A 148 6.08 -27.12 -4.58
CA LYS A 148 5.09 -26.22 -5.19
C LYS A 148 4.16 -25.55 -4.17
N ALA A 149 4.37 -25.77 -2.87
CA ALA A 149 3.56 -25.13 -1.84
C ALA A 149 3.63 -23.61 -1.93
N ILE A 150 2.47 -22.96 -1.80
CA ILE A 150 2.37 -21.53 -1.62
C ILE A 150 2.76 -21.24 -0.17
N VAL A 151 3.87 -20.54 0.01
CA VAL A 151 4.38 -20.19 1.35
C VAL A 151 3.89 -18.80 1.70
N LEU A 152 3.27 -18.69 2.87
CA LEU A 152 2.87 -17.41 3.45
C LEU A 152 3.94 -16.91 4.41
N TRP A 153 4.12 -15.60 4.43
CA TRP A 153 4.85 -14.89 5.46
C TRP A 153 3.82 -14.17 6.33
N ASP A 154 3.73 -14.58 7.60
CA ASP A 154 2.89 -13.91 8.59
C ASP A 154 3.76 -12.95 9.39
N PHE A 155 3.37 -11.67 9.41
CA PHE A 155 4.09 -10.63 10.15
C PHE A 155 3.81 -10.65 11.66
N GLY A 156 2.90 -11.51 12.11
CA GLY A 156 2.54 -11.69 13.52
C GLY A 156 1.08 -11.37 13.81
N ASP A 157 0.74 -11.39 15.09
CA ASP A 157 -0.60 -11.06 15.56
C ASP A 157 -0.93 -9.60 15.23
N ASP A 158 -2.18 -9.33 14.86
CA ASP A 158 -2.66 -8.02 14.39
C ASP A 158 -1.96 -7.43 13.16
N MET A 159 -1.20 -8.25 12.43
CA MET A 159 -0.54 -7.88 11.17
C MET A 159 -1.08 -8.72 10.01
N PRO A 160 -1.05 -8.22 8.76
CA PRO A 160 -1.45 -9.00 7.60
C PRO A 160 -0.48 -10.17 7.34
N ALA A 161 -0.95 -11.20 6.63
CA ALA A 161 -0.10 -12.21 6.02
C ALA A 161 0.08 -11.88 4.53
N VAL A 162 1.22 -12.23 3.94
CA VAL A 162 1.50 -12.04 2.50
C VAL A 162 2.09 -13.30 1.88
N ASN A 163 2.06 -13.41 0.55
CA ASN A 163 2.82 -14.44 -0.13
C ASN A 163 4.33 -14.17 0.05
N ALA A 164 5.05 -15.12 0.63
CA ALA A 164 6.48 -14.96 0.93
C ALA A 164 7.32 -14.73 -0.33
N GLN A 165 6.91 -15.29 -1.48
CA GLN A 165 7.60 -15.07 -2.75
C GLN A 165 7.44 -13.61 -3.23
N TYR A 166 6.28 -13.00 -3.02
CA TYR A 166 6.06 -11.59 -3.39
C TYR A 166 6.87 -10.65 -2.50
N LEU A 167 6.94 -10.96 -1.20
CA LEU A 167 7.81 -10.24 -0.27
C LEU A 167 9.28 -10.34 -0.68
N LEU A 168 9.75 -11.55 -1.02
CA LEU A 168 11.12 -11.74 -1.50
C LEU A 168 11.40 -10.99 -2.81
N ASN A 169 10.44 -10.97 -3.73
CA ASN A 169 10.57 -10.20 -4.96
C ASN A 169 10.74 -8.71 -4.65
N ALA A 170 9.92 -8.16 -3.75
CA ALA A 170 10.03 -6.76 -3.35
C ALA A 170 11.38 -6.43 -2.72
N LEU A 171 11.88 -7.25 -1.79
CA LEU A 171 13.20 -7.09 -1.19
C LEU A 171 14.36 -7.26 -2.19
N THR A 172 14.12 -7.96 -3.30
CA THR A 172 15.13 -8.14 -4.36
C THR A 172 15.13 -6.96 -5.35
N VAL A 173 13.95 -6.39 -5.61
CA VAL A 173 13.76 -5.26 -6.53
C VAL A 173 14.13 -3.94 -5.86
N LEU A 174 13.81 -3.78 -4.58
CA LEU A 174 14.06 -2.59 -3.76
C LEU A 174 15.00 -2.94 -2.59
N PRO A 175 16.30 -3.18 -2.84
CA PRO A 175 17.24 -3.61 -1.80
C PRO A 175 17.46 -2.58 -0.69
N SER A 176 17.20 -1.29 -0.95
CA SER A 176 17.29 -0.24 0.08
C SER A 176 16.04 -0.09 0.96
N ALA A 177 14.99 -0.89 0.70
CA ALA A 177 13.76 -0.82 1.48
C ALA A 177 13.97 -1.35 2.91
N SER A 178 13.56 -0.55 3.90
CA SER A 178 13.66 -0.88 5.33
C SER A 178 12.31 -1.00 6.03
N GLN A 179 11.29 -0.33 5.50
CA GLN A 179 9.97 -0.22 6.12
C GLN A 179 8.86 -0.60 5.14
N VAL A 180 7.78 -1.09 5.73
CA VAL A 180 6.51 -1.36 5.06
C VAL A 180 5.39 -0.66 5.83
N TYR A 181 4.42 -0.16 5.09
CA TYR A 181 3.32 0.65 5.58
C TYR A 181 2.01 -0.08 5.35
N MET A 182 1.18 -0.15 6.39
CA MET A 182 -0.13 -0.80 6.34
C MET A 182 -1.23 0.16 6.83
N ALA A 183 -2.47 -0.11 6.42
CA ALA A 183 -3.61 0.59 6.99
C ALA A 183 -3.83 0.18 8.46
N ASP A 184 -4.51 1.02 9.22
CA ASP A 184 -4.92 0.71 10.59
C ASP A 184 -6.27 -0.02 10.65
N GLY A 185 -6.68 -0.35 11.88
CA GLY A 185 -7.98 -0.97 12.13
C GLY A 185 -8.21 -2.30 11.41
N ALA A 186 -9.46 -2.63 11.10
CA ALA A 186 -9.82 -3.80 10.33
C ALA A 186 -9.36 -3.74 8.86
N ALA A 187 -9.11 -2.54 8.34
CA ALA A 187 -8.64 -2.35 6.97
C ALA A 187 -7.25 -2.95 6.75
N ARG A 188 -6.43 -3.10 7.80
CA ARG A 188 -5.07 -3.69 7.74
C ARG A 188 -5.01 -5.07 7.10
N TYR A 189 -6.07 -5.86 7.19
CA TYR A 189 -6.11 -7.25 6.71
C TYR A 189 -6.43 -7.38 5.22
N VAL A 190 -6.96 -6.32 4.59
CA VAL A 190 -7.39 -6.33 3.19
C VAL A 190 -6.73 -5.24 2.35
N SER A 191 -6.21 -4.20 3.00
CA SER A 191 -5.55 -3.10 2.32
C SER A 191 -4.16 -3.53 1.85
N PRO A 192 -3.70 -3.02 0.69
CA PRO A 192 -2.36 -3.30 0.22
C PRO A 192 -1.30 -2.84 1.23
N LEU A 193 -0.19 -3.59 1.29
CA LEU A 193 1.02 -3.19 1.98
C LEU A 193 1.87 -2.37 1.02
N TYR A 194 2.35 -1.22 1.47
CA TYR A 194 3.16 -0.30 0.67
C TYR A 194 4.60 -0.32 1.16
N ILE A 195 5.55 -0.34 0.24
CA ILE A 195 6.99 -0.30 0.52
C ILE A 195 7.54 0.89 -0.26
N GLN A 196 8.26 1.78 0.43
CA GLN A 196 8.95 2.91 -0.20
C GLN A 196 10.44 2.84 0.09
N SER A 197 11.25 3.11 -0.93
CA SER A 197 12.70 3.20 -0.81
C SER A 197 13.27 4.23 -1.78
N GLY A 198 14.59 4.45 -1.72
CA GLY A 198 15.28 5.31 -2.68
C GLY A 198 15.21 4.77 -4.13
N ASP A 199 15.06 3.45 -4.27
CA ASP A 199 15.01 2.76 -5.56
C ASP A 199 13.63 2.89 -6.25
N GLY A 200 12.58 3.15 -5.48
CA GLY A 200 11.21 3.23 -5.95
C GLY A 200 10.21 2.77 -4.91
N GLU A 201 9.07 2.29 -5.41
CA GLU A 201 7.93 1.90 -4.57
C GLU A 201 7.42 0.53 -4.99
N ALA A 202 6.95 -0.24 -4.01
CA ALA A 202 6.30 -1.52 -4.23
C ALA A 202 5.00 -1.62 -3.44
N LEU A 203 4.10 -2.43 -3.97
CA LEU A 203 2.84 -2.77 -3.34
C LEU A 203 2.68 -4.29 -3.35
N ILE A 204 2.20 -4.85 -2.24
CA ILE A 204 1.89 -6.27 -2.10
C ILE A 204 0.50 -6.41 -1.51
N LEU A 205 -0.36 -7.22 -2.15
CA LEU A 205 -1.66 -7.54 -1.59
C LEU A 205 -1.56 -8.56 -0.44
N PRO A 206 -2.29 -8.34 0.67
CA PRO A 206 -2.36 -9.30 1.76
C PRO A 206 -3.13 -10.56 1.35
N VAL A 207 -2.86 -11.65 2.07
CA VAL A 207 -3.59 -12.92 1.99
C VAL A 207 -4.45 -13.04 3.24
N LEU A 208 -5.77 -13.13 3.03
CA LEU A 208 -6.73 -13.28 4.10
C LEU A 208 -6.89 -14.77 4.45
N THR A 209 -6.07 -15.26 5.39
CA THR A 209 -6.22 -16.62 5.96
C THR A 209 -7.44 -16.68 6.89
N ASP A 210 -7.88 -17.88 7.27
CA ASP A 210 -9.01 -18.03 8.20
C ASP A 210 -8.77 -17.35 9.56
N ALA A 211 -7.53 -17.44 10.07
CA ALA A 211 -7.12 -16.73 11.28
C ALA A 211 -7.20 -15.21 11.10
N LYS A 212 -6.70 -14.68 9.98
CA LYS A 212 -6.77 -13.23 9.69
C LYS A 212 -8.20 -12.77 9.39
N LYS A 213 -9.06 -13.64 8.87
CA LYS A 213 -10.49 -13.36 8.68
C LYS A 213 -11.20 -13.21 10.03
N ALA A 214 -10.92 -14.11 10.98
CA ALA A 214 -11.45 -14.01 12.33
C ALA A 214 -10.97 -12.73 13.04
N ALA A 215 -9.67 -12.44 12.96
CA ALA A 215 -9.08 -11.22 13.52
C ALA A 215 -9.68 -9.94 12.90
N LYS A 216 -9.89 -9.93 11.58
CA LYS A 216 -10.59 -8.84 10.89
C LYS A 216 -12.01 -8.64 11.43
N CYS A 217 -12.81 -9.71 11.54
CA CYS A 217 -14.18 -9.60 12.06
C CYS A 217 -14.19 -9.02 13.49
N ALA A 218 -13.29 -9.51 14.35
CA ALA A 218 -13.14 -8.99 15.72
C ALA A 218 -12.75 -7.51 15.73
N ALA A 219 -11.82 -7.09 14.86
CA ALA A 219 -11.45 -5.68 14.72
C ALA A 219 -12.62 -4.81 14.23
N GLN A 220 -13.43 -5.29 13.28
CA GLN A 220 -14.62 -4.58 12.79
C GLN A 220 -15.69 -4.44 13.87
N GLU A 221 -15.87 -5.46 14.71
CA GLU A 221 -16.80 -5.40 15.83
C GLU A 221 -16.33 -4.42 16.91
N ALA A 222 -15.03 -4.42 17.22
CA ALA A 222 -14.44 -3.48 18.15
C ALA A 222 -14.57 -2.03 17.68
N GLU A 223 -14.32 -1.76 16.39
CA GLU A 223 -14.52 -0.43 15.78
C GLU A 223 -15.98 0.03 15.89
N ARG A 224 -16.94 -0.81 15.51
CA ARG A 224 -18.37 -0.49 15.64
C ARG A 224 -18.79 -0.25 17.09
N ALA A 225 -18.25 -1.01 18.03
CA ALA A 225 -18.50 -0.82 19.45
C ALA A 225 -17.92 0.51 19.95
N ALA A 226 -16.72 0.89 19.48
CA ALA A 226 -16.10 2.18 19.79
C ALA A 226 -16.94 3.34 19.25
N GLU A 227 -17.33 3.31 17.98
CA GLU A 227 -18.23 4.31 17.35
C GLU A 227 -19.54 4.46 18.15
N THR A 228 -20.18 3.34 18.49
CA THR A 228 -21.42 3.35 19.28
C THR A 228 -21.22 3.96 20.67
N SER A 229 -20.07 3.71 21.31
CA SER A 229 -19.77 4.27 22.64
C SER A 229 -19.45 5.77 22.58
N GLU A 230 -18.78 6.23 21.54
CA GLU A 230 -18.53 7.65 21.29
C GLU A 230 -19.83 8.40 21.00
N GLU A 231 -20.73 7.83 20.20
CA GLU A 231 -22.06 8.41 19.95
C GLU A 231 -22.88 8.53 21.24
N ARG A 232 -22.86 7.50 22.10
CA ARG A 232 -23.51 7.55 23.41
C ARG A 232 -22.90 8.62 24.31
N ALA A 233 -21.58 8.68 24.41
CA ALA A 233 -20.88 9.69 25.19
C ALA A 233 -21.15 11.12 24.66
N ALA A 234 -21.25 11.30 23.34
CA ALA A 234 -21.62 12.58 22.73
C ALA A 234 -23.06 12.96 23.06
N GLY A 235 -23.99 12.01 23.04
CA GLY A 235 -25.39 12.19 23.46
C GLY A 235 -25.51 12.61 24.94
N GLU A 236 -24.79 11.92 25.82
CA GLU A 236 -24.75 12.25 27.25
C GLU A 236 -24.17 13.65 27.51
N ARG A 237 -23.05 14.00 26.87
CA ARG A 237 -22.48 15.35 26.94
C ARG A 237 -23.45 16.43 26.43
N ALA A 238 -24.21 16.15 25.38
CA ALA A 238 -25.20 17.07 24.85
C ALA A 238 -26.37 17.27 25.84
N GLU A 239 -26.83 16.20 26.49
CA GLU A 239 -27.92 16.29 27.48
C GLU A 239 -27.47 17.00 28.76
N GLN A 240 -26.26 16.73 29.25
CA GLN A 240 -25.66 17.46 30.37
C GLN A 240 -25.57 18.97 30.09
N ARG A 241 -25.20 19.38 28.86
CA ARG A 241 -25.19 20.79 28.46
C ARG A 241 -26.58 21.42 28.49
N LYS A 242 -27.62 20.72 28.03
CA LYS A 242 -29.00 21.22 28.12
C LYS A 242 -29.46 21.36 29.56
N GLN A 243 -29.12 20.39 30.41
CA GLN A 243 -29.49 20.43 31.83
C GLN A 243 -28.81 21.60 32.56
N ALA A 244 -27.52 21.83 32.30
CA ALA A 244 -26.78 22.98 32.82
C ALA A 244 -27.36 24.33 32.33
N ALA A 245 -27.78 24.41 31.06
CA ALA A 245 -28.44 25.61 30.54
C ALA A 245 -29.81 25.86 31.22
N ARG A 246 -30.58 24.81 31.48
CA ARG A 246 -31.86 24.91 32.22
C ARG A 246 -31.65 25.35 33.67
N SER A 247 -30.67 24.79 34.37
CA SER A 247 -30.38 25.19 35.75
C SER A 247 -29.88 26.64 35.83
N LEU A 248 -29.03 27.06 34.91
CA LEU A 248 -28.58 28.46 34.81
C LEU A 248 -29.77 29.41 34.56
N SER A 249 -30.67 29.06 33.63
CA SER A 249 -31.87 29.86 33.36
C SER A 249 -32.79 29.97 34.58
N HIS A 250 -32.91 28.91 35.38
CA HIS A 250 -33.68 28.93 36.61
C HIS A 250 -33.05 29.86 37.64
N LEU A 251 -31.74 29.74 37.88
CA LEU A 251 -31.00 30.59 38.81
C LEU A 251 -31.08 32.07 38.44
N LEU A 252 -30.99 32.39 37.14
CA LEU A 252 -31.15 33.77 36.66
C LEU A 252 -32.56 34.31 36.89
N SER A 253 -33.59 33.47 36.70
CA SER A 253 -34.98 33.86 37.00
C SER A 253 -35.20 34.09 38.51
N GLU A 254 -34.62 33.27 39.38
CA GLU A 254 -34.68 33.47 40.83
C GLU A 254 -33.94 34.74 41.25
N TYR A 255 -32.80 35.01 40.61
CA TYR A 255 -32.03 36.22 40.81
C TYR A 255 -32.84 37.47 40.43
N ASP A 256 -33.46 37.50 39.25
CA ASP A 256 -34.30 38.62 38.80
C ASP A 256 -35.49 38.87 39.73
N GLN A 257 -36.10 37.81 40.25
CA GLN A 257 -37.16 37.91 41.27
C GLN A 257 -36.62 38.54 42.57
N CYS A 258 -35.46 38.10 43.06
CA CYS A 258 -34.85 38.66 44.27
C CYS A 258 -34.42 40.13 44.10
N ALA A 259 -33.83 40.47 42.94
CA ALA A 259 -33.43 41.83 42.59
C ALA A 259 -34.63 42.79 42.52
N SER A 260 -35.82 42.29 42.16
CA SER A 260 -37.05 43.09 42.17
C SER A 260 -37.58 43.41 43.57
N ILE A 261 -37.17 42.65 44.60
CA ILE A 261 -37.67 42.75 45.98
C ILE A 261 -36.77 43.61 46.89
N GLY A 262 -35.48 43.79 46.58
CA GLY A 262 -34.59 44.66 47.36
C GLY A 262 -33.37 45.16 46.57
N ARG A 263 -33.24 46.49 46.44
CA ARG A 263 -32.20 47.14 45.60
C ARG A 263 -30.78 47.14 46.19
N ASP A 264 -30.61 46.80 47.46
CA ASP A 264 -29.36 47.08 48.18
C ASP A 264 -28.28 45.98 48.07
N TYR A 265 -28.56 44.86 47.39
CA TYR A 265 -27.62 43.73 47.20
C TYR A 265 -27.54 43.19 45.76
N ALA A 266 -28.08 43.90 44.77
CA ALA A 266 -28.14 43.40 43.40
C ALA A 266 -26.78 43.53 42.66
N MET A 267 -26.00 42.44 42.57
CA MET A 267 -24.94 42.28 41.54
C MET A 267 -25.48 42.56 40.13
N HIS A 268 -24.66 43.02 39.18
CA HIS A 268 -25.18 43.14 37.80
C HIS A 268 -25.51 41.74 37.24
N ALA A 269 -26.65 41.58 36.57
CA ALA A 269 -27.12 40.29 36.06
C ALA A 269 -26.06 39.55 35.20
N ASN A 270 -25.22 40.29 34.47
CA ASN A 270 -24.10 39.74 33.71
C ASN A 270 -22.97 39.17 34.59
N GLU A 271 -22.70 39.76 35.76
CA GLU A 271 -21.70 39.28 36.72
C GLU A 271 -22.19 38.02 37.44
N PHE A 272 -23.48 37.97 37.79
CA PHE A 272 -24.10 36.78 38.36
C PHE A 272 -24.17 35.62 37.35
N ALA A 273 -24.52 35.90 36.09
CA ALA A 273 -24.49 34.92 35.00
C ALA A 273 -23.08 34.37 34.75
N ALA A 274 -22.05 35.23 34.78
CA ALA A 274 -20.66 34.81 34.62
C ALA A 274 -20.19 33.91 35.78
N MET A 275 -20.51 34.27 37.02
CA MET A 275 -20.16 33.49 38.23
C MET A 275 -20.86 32.13 38.28
N SER A 276 -22.16 32.09 37.96
CA SER A 276 -22.95 30.85 37.95
C SER A 276 -22.54 29.90 36.81
N TYR A 277 -22.20 30.45 35.64
CA TYR A 277 -21.60 29.67 34.54
C TYR A 277 -20.22 29.08 34.93
N TYR A 278 -19.36 29.87 35.58
CA TYR A 278 -18.04 29.41 36.02
C TYR A 278 -18.14 28.34 37.13
N ALA A 279 -19.07 28.49 38.07
CA ALA A 279 -19.34 27.49 39.11
C ALA A 279 -19.88 26.17 38.53
N ALA A 280 -20.77 26.24 37.53
CA ALA A 280 -21.28 25.06 36.82
C ALA A 280 -20.19 24.36 35.99
N GLN A 281 -19.28 25.11 35.36
CA GLN A 281 -18.11 24.54 34.67
C GLN A 281 -17.11 23.87 35.62
N LEU A 282 -16.85 24.46 36.80
CA LEU A 282 -15.96 23.87 37.81
C LEU A 282 -16.49 22.55 38.36
N GLN A 283 -17.81 22.43 38.56
CA GLN A 283 -18.43 21.16 38.97
C GLN A 283 -18.32 20.09 37.87
N ALA A 284 -18.44 20.48 36.60
CA ALA A 284 -18.31 19.57 35.46
C ALA A 284 -16.86 19.11 35.17
N LEU A 285 -15.84 19.83 35.65
CA LEU A 285 -14.42 19.44 35.56
C LEU A 285 -13.96 18.56 36.74
N SER A 286 -14.74 18.51 37.82
CA SER A 286 -14.46 17.73 39.03
C SER A 286 -15.11 16.34 39.08
N ALA A 287 -15.85 15.95 38.03
CA ALA A 287 -16.52 14.66 37.86
C ALA A 287 -15.95 13.91 36.66
#